data_AF-A0A2R7NHI8-F1
#
_entry.id   AF-A0A2R7NHI8-F1
#
_cell.length_a   1.000
_cell.length_b   1.000
_cell.length_c   1.000
_cell.angle_alpha   90.00
_cell.angle_beta   90.00
_cell.angle_gamma   90.00
#
_symmetry.space_group_name_H-M   'P 1'
#
loop_
_entity.id
_entity.type
_entity.pdbx_description
1 polymer ?
#
loop_
_entity_poly.entity_id
_entity_poly.type
_entity_poly.pdbx_seq_one_letter_code
_entity_poly.pdbx_strand_id
1 'polypeptide(L)'
;MTTPQPPRTFHSYEPRLGHGLPHDPFNAIVGPRPIGWISTQSATGATNLAPYSFFNAFNYVPPIVGFASIGYKDTVRNVQATGEFVWNLATRDLAEVMNQSCAAVPPEVSEFDLTGLTPLPSTRVRPPRVAESPVTFECRSTQILQLQGVDGAQVDTWLVLGEVVAVHIDQALLKDGVYDTANAGHILRGGGPADYFTVGPEQLFRMYRPR
;
A
#
# COMPACT_ATOMS: atom_id res chain seq x y z
N MET A 1 43.08 -7.16 -14.26
CA MET A 1 43.16 -5.70 -14.12
C MET A 1 41.79 -5.14 -14.49
N THR A 2 41.01 -4.69 -13.51
CA THR A 2 39.70 -4.07 -13.76
C THR A 2 39.94 -2.63 -14.22
N THR A 3 39.51 -2.30 -15.43
CA THR A 3 39.52 -0.92 -15.93
C THR A 3 38.74 -0.03 -14.96
N PRO A 4 39.31 1.07 -14.44
CA PRO A 4 38.58 1.97 -13.55
C PRO A 4 37.35 2.51 -14.29
N GLN A 5 36.17 2.36 -13.68
CA GLN A 5 34.96 2.97 -14.20
C GLN A 5 35.11 4.50 -14.16
N PRO A 6 34.63 5.23 -15.19
CA PRO A 6 34.67 6.68 -15.18
C PRO A 6 33.91 7.24 -13.97
N PRO A 7 34.32 8.40 -13.44
CA PRO A 7 33.64 9.03 -12.31
C PRO A 7 32.19 9.35 -12.68
N ARG A 8 31.25 9.08 -11.76
CA ARG A 8 29.84 9.41 -11.94
C ARG A 8 29.64 10.91 -11.75
N THR A 9 28.85 11.53 -12.63
CA THR A 9 28.32 12.88 -12.46
C THR A 9 26.96 12.80 -11.76
N PHE A 10 26.70 13.68 -10.78
CA PHE A 10 25.46 13.66 -9.99
C PHE A 10 24.63 14.94 -10.19
N HIS A 11 23.31 14.78 -10.31
CA HIS A 11 22.33 15.87 -10.17
C HIS A 11 21.93 15.97 -8.70
N SER A 12 22.54 16.90 -7.97
CA SER A 12 22.33 17.08 -6.53
C SER A 12 21.42 18.26 -6.26
N TYR A 13 20.43 18.09 -5.37
CA TYR A 13 19.55 19.16 -4.90
C TYR A 13 19.15 18.93 -3.45
N GLU A 14 18.81 20.02 -2.75
CA GLU A 14 18.18 19.96 -1.44
C GLU A 14 16.66 20.08 -1.64
N PRO A 15 15.82 19.11 -1.23
CA PRO A 15 14.38 19.16 -1.49
C PRO A 15 13.70 20.46 -1.05
N ARG A 16 14.14 21.04 0.08
CA ARG A 16 13.64 22.33 0.58
C ARG A 16 13.93 23.53 -0.32
N LEU A 17 14.91 23.42 -1.22
CA LEU A 17 15.28 24.44 -2.20
C LEU A 17 14.70 24.14 -3.60
N GLY A 18 13.93 23.06 -3.74
CA GLY A 18 13.41 22.57 -5.02
C GLY A 18 14.36 21.57 -5.71
N HIS A 19 13.80 20.78 -6.62
CA HIS A 19 14.52 19.67 -7.28
C HIS A 19 15.07 20.01 -8.67
N GLY A 20 14.61 21.09 -9.31
CA GLY A 20 15.10 21.54 -10.62
C GLY A 20 14.81 20.57 -11.78
N LEU A 21 13.81 19.70 -11.64
CA LEU A 21 13.39 18.72 -12.65
C LEU A 21 11.94 19.00 -13.09
N PRO A 22 11.47 18.51 -14.25
CA PRO A 22 10.10 18.75 -14.73
C PRO A 22 9.00 18.18 -13.83
N HIS A 23 9.30 17.07 -13.14
CA HIS A 23 8.41 16.41 -12.20
C HIS A 23 9.19 16.07 -10.93
N ASP A 24 8.50 16.04 -9.78
CA ASP A 24 9.12 15.63 -8.52
C ASP A 24 9.55 14.15 -8.63
N PRO A 25 10.85 13.84 -8.57
CA PRO A 25 11.33 12.48 -8.76
C PRO A 25 11.22 11.65 -7.47
N PHE A 26 10.93 12.27 -6.32
CA PHE A 26 11.06 11.62 -5.01
C PHE A 26 10.31 10.30 -4.92
N ASN A 27 9.03 10.29 -5.31
CA ASN A 27 8.22 9.08 -5.24
C ASN A 27 8.67 8.01 -6.25
N ALA A 28 9.12 8.42 -7.45
CA ALA A 28 9.62 7.53 -8.48
C ALA A 28 10.95 6.87 -8.08
N ILE A 29 11.82 7.61 -7.39
CA ILE A 29 13.09 7.10 -6.85
C ILE A 29 12.86 6.04 -5.77
N VAL A 30 11.83 6.22 -4.92
CA VAL A 30 11.45 5.24 -3.88
C VAL A 30 10.61 4.08 -4.47
N GLY A 31 10.37 4.06 -5.78
CA GLY A 31 9.58 3.04 -6.46
C GLY A 31 10.37 1.82 -6.96
N PRO A 32 9.65 0.82 -7.51
CA PRO A 32 8.20 0.72 -7.53
C PRO A 32 7.65 0.34 -6.14
N ARG A 33 6.59 1.02 -5.69
CA ARG A 33 6.07 0.93 -4.32
C ARG A 33 4.90 -0.06 -4.22
N PRO A 34 4.86 -0.94 -3.21
CA PRO A 34 3.67 -1.71 -2.88
C PRO A 34 2.45 -0.81 -2.65
N ILE A 35 1.27 -1.28 -3.05
CA ILE A 35 0.02 -0.55 -2.90
C ILE A 35 -0.70 -1.07 -1.65
N GLY A 36 -0.96 -0.17 -0.71
CA GLY A 36 -1.88 -0.41 0.39
C GLY A 36 -3.30 -0.20 -0.10
N TRP A 37 -4.01 -1.24 -0.54
CA TRP A 37 -5.42 -1.10 -0.92
C TRP A 37 -6.29 -1.38 0.31
N ILE A 38 -6.66 -0.30 0.98
CA ILE A 38 -7.15 -0.34 2.36
C ILE A 38 -8.66 -0.21 2.38
N SER A 39 -9.34 -1.22 2.92
CA SER A 39 -10.75 -1.11 3.30
C SER A 39 -10.90 -0.81 4.79
N THR A 40 -11.85 0.06 5.10
CA THR A 40 -12.22 0.45 6.47
C THR A 40 -13.74 0.50 6.60
N GLN A 41 -14.21 0.61 7.83
CA GLN A 41 -15.62 0.82 8.13
C GLN A 41 -15.75 1.88 9.21
N SER A 42 -16.69 2.80 9.05
CA SER A 42 -17.01 3.82 10.04
C SER A 42 -17.71 3.21 11.26
N ALA A 43 -17.83 3.97 12.35
CA ALA A 43 -18.58 3.53 13.53
C ALA A 43 -20.08 3.28 13.24
N THR A 44 -20.63 3.87 12.18
CA THR A 44 -22.02 3.68 11.74
C THR A 44 -22.20 2.56 10.71
N GLY A 45 -21.10 1.88 10.33
CA GLY A 45 -21.13 0.75 9.39
C GLY A 45 -20.86 1.11 7.92
N ALA A 46 -20.69 2.40 7.59
CA ALA A 46 -20.36 2.84 6.23
C ALA A 46 -18.97 2.34 5.84
N THR A 47 -18.86 1.72 4.66
CA THR A 47 -17.61 1.12 4.17
C THR A 47 -16.86 2.10 3.29
N ASN A 48 -15.53 2.04 3.33
CA ASN A 48 -14.62 2.85 2.53
C ASN A 48 -13.51 1.97 1.97
N LEU A 49 -13.10 2.17 0.72
CA LEU A 49 -11.97 1.48 0.09
C LEU A 49 -11.10 2.46 -0.70
N ALA A 50 -9.82 2.57 -0.35
CA ALA A 50 -8.91 3.51 -0.99
C ALA A 50 -7.47 2.96 -1.12
N PRO A 51 -6.75 3.26 -2.22
CA PRO A 51 -5.37 2.84 -2.39
C PRO A 51 -4.36 3.88 -1.87
N TYR A 52 -3.29 3.39 -1.25
CA TYR A 52 -2.21 4.16 -0.66
C TYR A 52 -0.86 3.63 -1.16
N SER A 53 -0.16 4.42 -1.98
CA SER A 53 1.17 4.02 -2.48
C SER A 53 2.31 4.23 -1.47
N PHE A 54 2.02 4.79 -0.29
CA PHE A 54 2.96 4.87 0.83
C PHE A 54 2.63 3.75 1.81
N PHE A 55 2.87 2.51 1.41
CA PHE A 55 2.56 1.30 2.18
C PHE A 55 3.78 0.36 2.24
N ASN A 56 3.97 -0.30 3.38
CA ASN A 56 4.98 -1.36 3.53
C ASN A 56 4.70 -2.29 4.74
N ALA A 57 5.46 -3.37 4.83
CA ALA A 57 5.63 -4.14 6.06
C ALA A 57 6.70 -3.51 6.96
N PHE A 58 6.47 -3.51 8.27
CA PHE A 58 7.32 -2.87 9.29
C PHE A 58 7.89 -3.87 10.31
N ASN A 59 7.28 -5.05 10.48
CA ASN A 59 7.78 -6.08 11.39
C ASN A 59 7.34 -7.49 10.96
N TYR A 60 8.12 -8.51 11.33
CA TYR A 60 7.79 -9.92 11.09
C TYR A 60 6.98 -10.57 12.21
N VAL A 61 7.34 -10.36 13.48
CA VAL A 61 6.68 -10.99 14.64
C VAL A 61 6.50 -9.98 15.80
N PRO A 62 5.25 -9.57 16.13
CA PRO A 62 4.05 -9.83 15.34
C PRO A 62 4.14 -9.12 13.97
N PRO A 63 3.46 -9.63 12.93
CA PRO A 63 3.46 -9.00 11.61
C PRO A 63 2.82 -7.61 11.70
N ILE A 64 3.55 -6.56 11.31
CA ILE A 64 3.03 -5.18 11.29
C ILE A 64 3.12 -4.66 9.85
N VAL A 65 2.01 -4.11 9.37
CA VAL A 65 1.95 -3.35 8.12
C VAL A 65 1.51 -1.92 8.41
N GLY A 66 1.78 -1.01 7.47
CA GLY A 66 1.37 0.37 7.63
C GLY A 66 1.22 1.11 6.33
N PHE A 67 0.39 2.14 6.36
CA PHE A 67 0.18 3.07 5.25
C PHE A 67 0.24 4.52 5.75
N ALA A 68 0.65 5.44 4.89
CA ALA A 68 0.59 6.87 5.14
C ALA A 68 -0.45 7.57 4.27
N SER A 69 -1.33 8.35 4.90
CA SER A 69 -2.36 9.16 4.23
C SER A 69 -1.94 10.63 4.22
N ILE A 70 -1.79 11.22 3.03
CA ILE A 70 -1.70 12.68 2.88
C ILE A 70 -3.11 13.24 3.13
N GLY A 71 -3.21 14.16 4.09
CA GLY A 71 -4.47 14.63 4.62
C GLY A 71 -5.16 13.60 5.52
N TYR A 72 -6.05 14.12 6.37
CA TYR A 72 -6.87 13.33 7.27
C TYR A 72 -8.16 12.86 6.55
N LYS A 73 -8.07 11.73 5.84
CA LYS A 73 -9.14 11.16 5.01
C LYS A 73 -10.03 10.17 5.78
N ASP A 74 -11.12 9.71 5.15
CA ASP A 74 -12.08 8.78 5.76
C ASP A 74 -11.44 7.49 6.26
N THR A 75 -10.50 6.92 5.51
CA THR A 75 -9.70 5.76 5.99
C THR A 75 -9.04 6.04 7.35
N VAL A 76 -8.39 7.20 7.54
CA VAL A 76 -7.73 7.52 8.82
C VAL A 76 -8.77 7.76 9.91
N ARG A 77 -9.86 8.49 9.62
CA ARG A 77 -10.98 8.70 10.54
C ARG A 77 -11.57 7.37 11.03
N ASN A 78 -11.83 6.46 10.10
CA ASN A 78 -12.41 5.16 10.37
C ASN A 78 -11.47 4.32 11.24
N VAL A 79 -10.17 4.26 10.90
CA VAL A 79 -9.19 3.52 11.72
C VAL A 79 -9.04 4.14 13.10
N GLN A 80 -9.02 5.47 13.23
CA GLN A 80 -8.96 6.12 14.53
C GLN A 80 -10.19 5.84 15.40
N ALA A 81 -11.38 5.78 14.79
CA ALA A 81 -12.63 5.52 15.50
C ALA A 81 -12.83 4.03 15.85
N THR A 82 -12.34 3.12 15.00
CA THR A 82 -12.67 1.68 15.09
C THR A 82 -11.50 0.79 15.48
N GLY A 83 -10.27 1.27 15.30
CA GLY A 83 -9.05 0.51 15.52
C GLY A 83 -8.79 -0.57 14.46
N GLU A 84 -9.51 -0.58 13.33
CA GLU A 84 -9.52 -1.72 12.41
C GLU A 84 -9.38 -1.29 10.94
N PHE A 85 -8.65 -2.07 10.17
CA PHE A 85 -8.59 -1.97 8.71
C PHE A 85 -8.27 -3.32 8.07
N VAL A 86 -8.47 -3.42 6.77
CA VAL A 86 -8.04 -4.56 5.96
C VAL A 86 -7.13 -4.06 4.85
N TRP A 87 -6.02 -4.77 4.61
CA TRP A 87 -5.23 -4.63 3.40
C TRP A 87 -5.63 -5.70 2.39
N ASN A 88 -5.84 -5.30 1.14
CA ASN A 88 -6.17 -6.18 0.02
C ASN A 88 -5.04 -6.12 -1.00
N LEU A 89 -4.59 -7.27 -1.50
CA LEU A 89 -3.61 -7.31 -2.56
C LEU A 89 -4.23 -6.77 -3.86
N ALA A 90 -3.67 -5.67 -4.35
CA ALA A 90 -3.98 -5.14 -5.68
C ALA A 90 -3.23 -5.94 -6.74
N THR A 91 -3.96 -6.50 -7.70
CA THR A 91 -3.42 -7.31 -8.79
C THR A 91 -3.64 -6.63 -10.14
N ARG A 92 -3.00 -7.16 -11.19
CA ARG A 92 -3.14 -6.63 -12.55
C ARG A 92 -4.58 -6.67 -13.05
N ASP A 93 -5.32 -7.73 -12.76
CA ASP A 93 -6.72 -7.89 -13.17
C ASP A 93 -7.65 -6.90 -12.45
N LEU A 94 -7.24 -6.45 -11.24
CA LEU A 94 -7.98 -5.49 -10.43
C LEU A 94 -7.47 -4.05 -10.60
N ALA A 95 -6.51 -3.79 -11.49
CA ALA A 95 -5.79 -2.52 -11.55
C ALA A 95 -6.71 -1.31 -11.83
N GLU A 96 -7.61 -1.44 -12.80
CA GLU A 96 -8.53 -0.36 -13.18
C GLU A 96 -9.56 -0.08 -12.09
N VAL A 97 -10.16 -1.12 -11.50
CA VAL A 97 -11.13 -0.96 -10.40
C VAL A 97 -10.47 -0.44 -9.12
N MET A 98 -9.24 -0.88 -8.82
CA MET A 98 -8.43 -0.30 -7.75
C MET A 98 -8.19 1.19 -8.01
N ASN A 99 -7.83 1.57 -9.23
CA ASN A 99 -7.62 2.97 -9.59
C ASN A 99 -8.91 3.80 -9.49
N GLN A 100 -10.07 3.24 -9.87
CA GLN A 100 -11.38 3.89 -9.71
C GLN A 100 -11.73 4.16 -8.24
N SER A 101 -11.30 3.31 -7.31
CA SER A 101 -11.46 3.57 -5.85
C SER A 101 -10.64 4.76 -5.33
N CYS A 102 -9.83 5.43 -6.17
CA CYS A 102 -9.22 6.72 -5.83
C CYS A 102 -10.19 7.91 -5.93
N ALA A 103 -11.35 7.73 -6.54
CA ALA A 103 -12.27 8.83 -6.82
C ALA A 103 -12.67 9.56 -5.54
N ALA A 104 -12.63 10.89 -5.57
CA ALA A 104 -13.12 11.70 -4.46
C ALA A 104 -14.65 11.64 -4.44
N VAL A 105 -15.20 10.74 -3.63
CA VAL A 105 -16.63 10.60 -3.42
C VAL A 105 -17.04 11.14 -2.04
N PRO A 106 -18.30 11.54 -1.85
CA PRO A 106 -18.82 11.90 -0.53
C PRO A 106 -18.71 10.73 0.48
N PRO A 107 -18.57 10.99 1.79
CA PRO A 107 -18.40 9.93 2.81
C PRO A 107 -19.55 8.90 2.89
N GLU A 108 -20.73 9.25 2.38
CA GLU A 108 -21.89 8.38 2.29
C GLU A 108 -21.87 7.39 1.12
N VAL A 109 -20.96 7.58 0.15
CA VAL A 109 -20.83 6.70 -1.02
C VAL A 109 -19.71 5.69 -0.77
N SER A 110 -20.05 4.40 -0.78
CA SER A 110 -19.06 3.34 -0.68
C SER A 110 -18.32 3.15 -1.99
N GLU A 111 -16.99 3.10 -1.97
CA GLU A 111 -16.21 2.78 -3.18
C GLU A 111 -16.42 1.32 -3.62
N PHE A 112 -16.91 0.43 -2.76
CA PHE A 112 -17.35 -0.91 -3.18
C PHE A 112 -18.50 -0.82 -4.19
N ASP A 113 -19.51 0.02 -3.88
CA ASP A 113 -20.64 0.24 -4.78
C ASP A 113 -20.21 0.94 -6.07
N LEU A 114 -19.29 1.91 -5.97
CA LEU A 114 -18.76 2.64 -7.13
C LEU A 114 -18.02 1.73 -8.11
N THR A 115 -17.24 0.78 -7.57
CA THR A 115 -16.35 -0.09 -8.37
C THR A 115 -16.99 -1.41 -8.76
N GLY A 116 -18.14 -1.76 -8.17
CA GLY A 116 -18.80 -3.06 -8.33
C GLY A 116 -18.05 -4.22 -7.66
N LEU A 117 -17.11 -3.93 -6.75
CA LEU A 117 -16.39 -4.94 -5.98
C LEU A 117 -17.27 -5.54 -4.89
N THR A 118 -17.09 -6.82 -4.63
CA THR A 118 -17.91 -7.54 -3.65
C THR A 118 -17.31 -7.41 -2.25
N PRO A 119 -18.01 -6.76 -1.29
CA PRO A 119 -17.55 -6.73 0.10
C PRO A 119 -17.70 -8.12 0.72
N LEU A 120 -16.58 -8.72 1.15
CA LEU A 120 -16.53 -10.03 1.78
C LEU A 120 -16.31 -9.87 3.30
N PRO A 121 -17.17 -10.42 4.17
CA PRO A 121 -16.99 -10.32 5.61
C PRO A 121 -15.62 -10.83 6.09
N SER A 122 -15.04 -10.06 7.02
CA SER A 122 -13.84 -10.40 7.78
C SER A 122 -14.18 -11.32 8.96
N THR A 123 -13.16 -11.98 9.52
CA THR A 123 -13.30 -13.00 10.57
C THR A 123 -12.82 -12.55 11.96
N ARG A 124 -12.03 -11.47 12.02
CA ARG A 124 -11.37 -10.90 13.20
C ARG A 124 -11.56 -9.38 13.36
N VAL A 125 -11.94 -8.69 12.29
CA VAL A 125 -12.21 -7.23 12.26
C VAL A 125 -13.53 -6.92 11.57
N ARG A 126 -14.05 -5.70 11.74
CA ARG A 126 -15.32 -5.26 11.12
C ARG A 126 -15.22 -4.88 9.64
N PRO A 127 -14.17 -4.16 9.16
CA PRO A 127 -14.08 -3.77 7.75
C PRO A 127 -14.12 -4.99 6.82
N PRO A 128 -14.87 -4.92 5.70
CA PRO A 128 -14.91 -6.02 4.74
C PRO A 128 -13.60 -6.12 3.96
N ARG A 129 -13.32 -7.32 3.47
CA ARG A 129 -12.30 -7.62 2.47
C ARG A 129 -12.87 -7.41 1.07
N VAL A 130 -12.00 -7.29 0.08
CA VAL A 130 -12.37 -7.34 -1.34
C VAL A 130 -12.41 -8.81 -1.76
N ALA A 131 -13.58 -9.34 -2.14
CA ALA A 131 -13.73 -10.76 -2.45
C ALA A 131 -12.84 -11.22 -3.62
N GLU A 132 -12.62 -10.32 -4.57
CA GLU A 132 -11.85 -10.54 -5.78
C GLU A 132 -10.34 -10.51 -5.53
N SER A 133 -9.89 -9.98 -4.37
CA SER A 133 -8.47 -9.94 -4.03
C SER A 133 -7.99 -11.31 -3.55
N PRO A 134 -6.91 -11.87 -4.14
CA PRO A 134 -6.47 -13.22 -3.80
C PRO A 134 -5.70 -13.28 -2.48
N VAL A 135 -5.30 -12.14 -1.90
CA VAL A 135 -4.63 -12.09 -0.60
C VAL A 135 -5.12 -10.90 0.19
N THR A 136 -5.44 -11.12 1.46
CA THR A 136 -5.91 -10.06 2.36
C THR A 136 -5.35 -10.22 3.77
N PHE A 137 -5.07 -9.10 4.41
CA PHE A 137 -4.69 -9.03 5.83
C PHE A 137 -5.78 -8.29 6.59
N GLU A 138 -6.30 -8.93 7.65
CA GLU A 138 -7.13 -8.25 8.64
C GLU A 138 -6.22 -7.64 9.71
N CYS A 139 -6.37 -6.35 9.98
CA CYS A 139 -5.43 -5.60 10.80
C CYS A 139 -6.11 -4.85 11.94
N ARG A 140 -5.45 -4.82 13.11
CA ARG A 140 -5.80 -3.93 14.22
C ARG A 140 -4.75 -2.84 14.37
N SER A 141 -5.19 -1.59 14.33
CA SER A 141 -4.33 -0.42 14.45
C SER A 141 -3.67 -0.39 15.81
N THR A 142 -2.34 -0.24 15.81
CA THR A 142 -1.53 -0.09 17.01
C THR A 142 -1.14 1.37 17.22
N GLN A 143 -0.88 2.09 16.13
CA GLN A 143 -0.40 3.47 16.17
C GLN A 143 -0.97 4.29 15.02
N ILE A 144 -1.35 5.53 15.32
CA ILE A 144 -1.67 6.56 14.33
C ILE A 144 -0.82 7.77 14.70
N LEU A 145 0.10 8.14 13.82
CA LEU A 145 1.10 9.18 14.07
C LEU A 145 0.97 10.24 13.00
N GLN A 146 0.72 11.49 13.40
CA GLN A 146 0.93 12.62 12.49
C GLN A 146 2.45 12.79 12.30
N LEU A 147 2.89 12.84 11.04
CA LEU A 147 4.30 13.00 10.72
C LEU A 147 4.75 14.43 10.98
N GLN A 148 6.05 14.61 11.20
CA GLN A 148 6.66 15.92 11.39
C GLN A 148 7.94 16.07 10.59
N GLY A 149 8.28 17.30 10.25
CA GLY A 149 9.57 17.68 9.69
C GLY A 149 10.70 17.60 10.73
N VAL A 150 11.93 17.72 10.25
CA VAL A 150 13.13 17.78 11.10
C VAL A 150 13.15 19.01 12.02
N ASP A 151 12.43 20.07 11.63
CA ASP A 151 12.18 21.28 12.42
C ASP A 151 11.09 21.10 13.48
N GLY A 152 10.47 19.92 13.56
CA GLY A 152 9.38 19.61 14.48
C GLY A 152 8.00 20.09 13.99
N ALA A 153 7.91 20.74 12.83
CA ALA A 153 6.63 21.17 12.27
C ALA A 153 5.79 19.96 11.85
N GLN A 154 4.50 19.95 12.20
CA GLN A 154 3.60 18.89 11.79
C GLN A 154 3.37 18.93 10.27
N VAL A 155 3.38 17.77 9.65
CA VAL A 155 3.06 17.57 8.24
C VAL A 155 1.62 17.07 8.15
N ASP A 156 0.89 17.49 7.13
CA ASP A 156 -0.46 17.01 6.82
C ASP A 156 -0.42 15.57 6.26
N THR A 157 0.15 14.65 7.03
CA THR A 157 0.29 13.24 6.69
C THR A 157 0.27 12.38 7.94
N TRP A 158 -0.53 11.32 7.93
CA TRP A 158 -0.69 10.38 9.05
C TRP A 158 -0.18 9.01 8.66
N LEU A 159 0.79 8.50 9.43
CA LEU A 159 1.21 7.11 9.38
C LEU A 159 0.30 6.27 10.28
N VAL A 160 -0.34 5.27 9.69
CA VAL A 160 -1.13 4.27 10.39
C VAL A 160 -0.35 2.96 10.37
N LEU A 161 -0.12 2.38 11.55
CA LEU A 161 0.48 1.06 11.73
C LEU A 161 -0.55 0.11 12.35
N GLY A 162 -0.58 -1.13 11.88
CA GLY A 162 -1.44 -2.16 12.45
C GLY A 162 -0.81 -3.55 12.45
N GLU A 163 -1.12 -4.30 13.49
CA GLU A 163 -0.81 -5.72 13.59
C GLU A 163 -1.75 -6.52 12.69
N VAL A 164 -1.18 -7.43 11.88
CA VAL A 164 -1.95 -8.38 11.07
C VAL A 164 -2.45 -9.51 11.98
N VAL A 165 -3.76 -9.55 12.20
CA VAL A 165 -4.42 -10.50 13.11
C VAL A 165 -5.08 -11.69 12.39
N ALA A 166 -5.24 -11.60 11.06
CA ALA A 166 -5.56 -12.74 10.20
C ALA A 166 -5.03 -12.53 8.79
N VAL A 167 -4.69 -13.64 8.12
CA VAL A 167 -4.22 -13.68 6.74
C VAL A 167 -5.09 -14.65 5.96
N HIS A 168 -5.56 -14.22 4.78
CA HIS A 168 -6.28 -15.06 3.83
C HIS A 168 -5.52 -15.07 2.51
N ILE A 169 -5.27 -16.26 1.97
CA ILE A 169 -4.53 -16.47 0.73
C ILE A 169 -5.34 -17.44 -0.13
N ASP A 170 -5.55 -17.10 -1.40
CA ASP A 170 -6.06 -18.02 -2.40
C ASP A 170 -5.10 -19.22 -2.52
N GLN A 171 -5.63 -20.44 -2.39
CA GLN A 171 -4.83 -21.66 -2.45
C GLN A 171 -4.08 -21.80 -3.77
N ALA A 172 -4.55 -21.19 -4.86
CA ALA A 172 -3.82 -21.15 -6.13
C ALA A 172 -2.44 -20.49 -6.02
N LEU A 173 -2.23 -19.61 -5.03
CA LEU A 173 -0.95 -18.95 -4.74
C LEU A 173 -0.08 -19.72 -3.75
N LEU A 174 -0.49 -20.92 -3.33
CA LEU A 174 0.30 -21.79 -2.45
C LEU A 174 0.82 -22.99 -3.22
N LYS A 175 2.08 -22.94 -3.64
CA LYS A 175 2.78 -24.06 -4.29
C LYS A 175 3.52 -24.86 -3.23
N ASP A 176 3.03 -26.06 -2.94
CA ASP A 176 3.56 -26.94 -1.89
C ASP A 176 3.63 -26.24 -0.51
N GLY A 177 2.63 -25.40 -0.21
CA GLY A 177 2.56 -24.61 1.01
C GLY A 177 3.44 -23.36 1.03
N VAL A 178 4.12 -23.04 -0.07
CA VAL A 178 4.94 -21.83 -0.23
C VAL A 178 4.18 -20.79 -1.05
N TYR A 179 4.14 -19.56 -0.55
CA TYR A 179 3.52 -18.44 -1.28
C TYR A 179 4.26 -18.12 -2.58
N ASP A 180 3.53 -18.12 -3.70
CA ASP A 180 4.05 -17.86 -5.03
C ASP A 180 3.95 -16.38 -5.41
N THR A 181 4.84 -15.58 -4.84
CA THR A 181 4.90 -14.12 -5.09
C THR A 181 4.98 -13.77 -6.58
N ALA A 182 5.67 -14.58 -7.38
CA ALA A 182 5.94 -14.29 -8.78
C ALA A 182 4.68 -14.42 -9.66
N ASN A 183 3.71 -15.26 -9.28
CA ASN A 183 2.48 -15.44 -10.06
C ASN A 183 1.24 -14.83 -9.39
N ALA A 184 1.40 -14.15 -8.25
CA ALA A 184 0.31 -13.47 -7.55
C ALA A 184 -0.20 -12.19 -8.26
N GLY A 185 0.44 -11.77 -9.35
CA GLY A 185 -0.06 -10.68 -10.21
C GLY A 185 0.03 -9.29 -9.58
N HIS A 186 0.91 -9.09 -8.59
CA HIS A 186 1.11 -7.82 -7.90
C HIS A 186 1.26 -6.64 -8.88
N ILE A 187 0.54 -5.55 -8.61
CA ILE A 187 0.86 -4.24 -9.19
C ILE A 187 1.53 -3.33 -8.16
N LEU A 188 2.49 -2.54 -8.64
CA LEU A 188 3.29 -1.63 -7.84
C LEU A 188 3.22 -0.23 -8.46
N ARG A 189 3.12 0.82 -7.63
CA ARG A 189 3.11 2.20 -8.11
C ARG A 189 4.52 2.66 -8.49
N GLY A 190 4.71 3.03 -9.75
CA GLY A 190 6.02 3.38 -10.33
C GLY A 190 6.51 4.80 -10.08
N GLY A 191 5.60 5.74 -9.82
CA GLY A 191 5.91 7.18 -9.81
C GLY A 191 5.22 7.88 -10.98
N GLY A 192 5.58 9.13 -11.22
CA GLY A 192 4.98 9.91 -12.30
C GLY A 192 3.45 10.04 -12.24
N PRO A 193 2.82 10.47 -13.33
CA PRO A 193 1.37 10.69 -13.36
C PRO A 193 0.58 9.38 -13.27
N ALA A 194 1.05 8.29 -13.89
CA ALA A 194 0.25 7.08 -14.07
C ALA A 194 1.05 5.76 -14.14
N ASP A 195 2.33 5.75 -13.77
CA ASP A 195 3.16 4.57 -14.00
C ASP A 195 2.88 3.48 -12.98
N TYR A 196 2.69 2.25 -13.48
CA TYR A 196 2.56 1.03 -12.68
C TYR A 196 3.48 -0.06 -13.24
N PHE A 197 3.99 -0.89 -12.36
CA PHE A 197 4.82 -2.05 -12.68
C PHE A 197 4.16 -3.32 -12.18
N THR A 198 4.41 -4.44 -12.87
CA THR A 198 4.06 -5.78 -12.40
C THR A 198 5.32 -6.53 -11.99
N VAL A 199 5.15 -7.50 -11.10
CA VAL A 199 6.20 -8.48 -10.78
C VAL A 199 5.76 -9.82 -11.34
N GLY A 200 6.65 -10.48 -12.08
CA GLY A 200 6.39 -11.76 -12.74
C GLY A 200 7.57 -12.73 -12.61
N PRO A 201 7.38 -14.00 -13.00
CA PRO A 201 8.44 -15.01 -13.00
C PRO A 201 9.62 -14.63 -13.90
N GLU A 202 9.41 -13.79 -14.92
CA GLU A 202 10.44 -13.29 -15.82
C GLU A 202 11.41 -12.30 -15.17
N GLN A 203 11.03 -11.63 -14.07
CA GLN A 203 11.94 -10.79 -13.27
C GLN A 203 12.49 -11.50 -12.03
N LEU A 204 12.02 -12.72 -11.73
CA LEU A 204 12.47 -13.44 -10.54
C LEU A 204 13.89 -13.98 -10.72
N PHE A 205 14.81 -13.52 -9.88
CA PHE A 205 16.11 -14.14 -9.67
C PHE A 205 16.32 -14.44 -8.20
N ARG A 206 17.17 -15.42 -7.90
CA ARG A 206 17.42 -15.86 -6.52
C ARG A 206 18.77 -15.35 -6.04
N MET A 207 18.76 -14.69 -4.88
CA MET A 207 19.97 -14.29 -4.18
C MET A 207 19.89 -14.81 -2.75
N TYR A 208 20.85 -15.63 -2.36
CA TYR A 208 20.91 -16.20 -1.01
C TYR A 208 21.80 -15.33 -0.13
N ARG A 209 21.39 -15.15 1.13
CA ARG A 209 22.20 -14.43 2.11
C ARG A 209 23.56 -15.13 2.26
N PRO A 210 24.69 -14.41 2.14
CA PRO A 210 26.00 -14.98 2.46
C PRO A 210 26.02 -15.55 3.87
N ARG A 211 26.68 -16.71 4.03
CA ARG A 211 26.94 -17.32 5.34
C ARG A 211 28.16 -16.68 5.99
#